data_AF-A0A9P7J8X6-F1
#
_entry.id   AF-A0A9P7J8X6-F1
#
_cell.length_a   1.000
_cell.length_b   1.000
_cell.length_c   1.000
_cell.angle_alpha   90.00
_cell.angle_beta   90.00
_cell.angle_gamma   90.00
#
_symmetry.space_group_name_H-M   'P 1'
#
loop_
_entity.id
_entity.type
_entity.pdbx_description
1 polymer ?
#
loop_
_entity_poly.entity_id
_entity_poly.type
_entity_poly.pdbx_seq_one_letter_code
_entity_poly.pdbx_strand_id
1 'polypeptide(L)'
;MAAETNGFAAKWGGHQVHGWTHEWMQTRMLPVSQWGWHAKISSLLDDPAIASELCTFMHSNKWSMDPQKLVKFMNNELLHTEATKYLKGLVQTEMPQGLKRYIELEPFPHIHMKVWCGVSLSTARRWLCLEGFWFMAYKKGLYFDGHDRPDVVEYHQNVFLPAMKEHEHWLVHYVIGDVEKESDIPPSNFVKTQLVICVHDKMITQANDGQSMSWVPDGEHKLRKKGAGRGLHQSSIICLTVGHLEEAAHTIEYGKNYEGYWNGEMFVAQGKLCDKIIPAFECAHGPGYQALFLINNSQGHSAYADDVLLILCMNVNLGGKQAQMKDGWFIDAGGQKVIQPMMFPSDHHDHPNELKGIKAVLQECSLLQGRHRGRCQSKCPDKAMNCCFKQILKLQPDFVEQKPLVQDVIEAAGHLCIFLPKYHCKLNFIEFFGGQ
;
A
#
# COMPACT_ATOMS: atom_id res chain seq x y z
N MET A 1 -5.59 -30.39 -23.54
CA MET A 1 -6.46 -29.47 -22.78
C MET A 1 -7.77 -30.17 -22.41
N ALA A 2 -7.66 -31.21 -21.58
CA ALA A 2 -8.75 -32.06 -21.04
C ALA A 2 -8.26 -32.82 -19.79
N ALA A 3 -6.96 -33.11 -19.72
CA ALA A 3 -6.29 -33.69 -18.56
C ALA A 3 -6.12 -32.70 -17.39
N GLU A 4 -5.83 -31.42 -17.67
CA GLU A 4 -5.70 -30.37 -16.64
C GLU A 4 -7.05 -29.98 -16.04
N THR A 5 -8.11 -29.94 -16.85
CA THR A 5 -9.48 -29.62 -16.39
C THR A 5 -10.09 -30.69 -15.48
N ASN A 6 -9.51 -31.89 -15.42
CA ASN A 6 -9.97 -32.99 -14.56
C ASN A 6 -8.97 -33.38 -13.45
N GLY A 7 -7.92 -32.58 -13.22
CA GLY A 7 -6.98 -32.79 -12.11
C GLY A 7 -6.02 -33.98 -12.27
N PHE A 8 -5.82 -34.49 -13.49
CA PHE A 8 -4.86 -35.58 -13.71
C PHE A 8 -3.41 -35.07 -13.76
N ALA A 9 -2.49 -35.81 -13.14
CA ALA A 9 -1.06 -35.48 -13.19
C ALA A 9 -0.52 -35.55 -14.63
N ALA A 10 0.05 -34.43 -15.12
CA ALA A 10 0.52 -34.27 -16.51
C ALA A 10 1.50 -35.38 -16.97
N LYS A 11 2.31 -35.92 -16.06
CA LYS A 11 3.27 -37.00 -16.35
C LYS A 11 2.65 -38.40 -16.45
N TRP A 12 1.50 -38.66 -15.82
CA TRP A 12 0.88 -39.99 -15.80
C TRP A 12 -0.12 -40.19 -16.95
N GLY A 13 -0.77 -39.13 -17.41
CA GLY A 13 -1.74 -39.19 -18.52
C GLY A 13 -1.13 -39.69 -19.83
N GLY A 14 0.09 -39.27 -20.18
CA GLY A 14 0.74 -39.66 -21.44
C GLY A 14 1.07 -41.15 -21.52
N HIS A 15 1.55 -41.75 -20.43
CA HIS A 15 1.90 -43.19 -20.41
C HIS A 15 0.68 -44.10 -20.55
N GLN A 16 -0.44 -43.72 -19.92
CA GLN A 16 -1.72 -44.43 -20.04
C GLN A 16 -2.27 -44.35 -21.46
N VAL A 17 -2.21 -43.17 -22.09
CA VAL A 17 -2.64 -42.98 -23.48
C VAL A 17 -1.81 -43.84 -24.45
N HIS A 18 -0.49 -43.93 -24.25
CA HIS A 18 0.36 -44.80 -25.06
C HIS A 18 0.01 -46.29 -24.86
N GLY A 19 -0.25 -46.71 -23.62
CA GLY A 19 -0.68 -48.07 -23.31
C GLY A 19 -2.01 -48.43 -23.98
N TRP A 20 -3.02 -47.58 -23.86
CA TRP A 20 -4.33 -47.78 -24.49
C TRP A 20 -4.26 -47.75 -26.01
N THR A 21 -3.41 -46.90 -26.58
CA THR A 21 -3.19 -46.86 -28.04
C THR A 21 -2.59 -48.16 -28.54
N HIS A 22 -1.59 -48.69 -27.82
CA HIS A 22 -0.95 -49.95 -28.18
C HIS A 22 -1.91 -51.14 -28.06
N GLU A 23 -2.69 -51.21 -26.98
CA GLU A 23 -3.68 -52.27 -26.75
C GLU A 23 -4.82 -52.24 -27.79
N TRP A 24 -5.27 -51.05 -28.16
CA TRP A 24 -6.22 -50.88 -29.26
C TRP A 24 -5.64 -51.31 -30.60
N MET A 25 -4.38 -50.98 -30.90
CA MET A 25 -3.73 -51.38 -32.15
C MET A 25 -3.64 -52.91 -32.28
N GLN A 26 -3.44 -53.61 -31.17
CA GLN A 26 -3.30 -55.07 -31.15
C GLN A 26 -4.64 -55.82 -31.14
N THR A 27 -5.59 -55.37 -30.33
CA THR A 27 -6.81 -56.13 -30.03
C THR A 27 -8.06 -55.56 -30.70
N ARG A 28 -7.99 -54.32 -31.22
CA ARG A 28 -9.13 -53.51 -31.70
C ARG A 28 -10.24 -53.32 -30.68
N MET A 29 -9.95 -53.57 -29.41
CA MET A 29 -10.85 -53.28 -28.30
C MET A 29 -10.28 -52.14 -27.47
N LEU A 30 -11.15 -51.21 -27.06
CA LEU A 30 -10.79 -50.21 -26.06
C LEU A 30 -10.93 -50.85 -24.67
N PRO A 31 -9.98 -50.63 -23.74
CA PRO A 31 -10.12 -51.10 -22.37
C PRO A 31 -11.43 -50.57 -21.78
N VAL A 32 -12.24 -51.44 -21.19
CA VAL A 32 -13.44 -51.01 -20.46
C VAL A 32 -12.94 -50.13 -19.33
N SER A 33 -13.29 -48.85 -19.37
CA SER A 33 -12.84 -47.89 -18.37
C SER A 33 -13.32 -48.37 -17.00
N GLN A 34 -12.41 -48.42 -16.02
CA GLN A 34 -12.79 -48.61 -14.61
C GLN A 34 -13.42 -47.31 -14.06
N TRP A 35 -14.42 -46.77 -14.76
CA TRP A 35 -15.16 -45.59 -14.33
C TRP A 35 -15.77 -45.85 -12.95
N GLY A 36 -15.30 -45.10 -11.94
CA GLY A 36 -15.73 -45.23 -10.56
C GLY A 36 -14.73 -45.90 -9.61
N TRP A 37 -13.57 -46.37 -10.09
CA TRP A 37 -12.54 -47.04 -9.28
C TRP A 37 -11.26 -46.21 -9.04
N HIS A 38 -11.28 -44.92 -9.38
CA HIS A 38 -10.28 -44.01 -8.83
C HIS A 38 -10.63 -43.74 -7.38
N ALA A 39 -9.81 -44.23 -6.44
CA ALA A 39 -9.84 -43.72 -5.08
C ALA A 39 -9.76 -42.19 -5.18
N LYS A 40 -10.79 -41.48 -4.73
CA LYS A 40 -10.73 -40.02 -4.59
C LYS A 40 -9.66 -39.74 -3.54
N ILE A 41 -8.45 -39.38 -3.98
CA ILE A 41 -7.38 -38.98 -3.09
C ILE A 41 -7.64 -37.51 -2.78
N SER A 42 -8.27 -37.24 -1.63
CA SER A 42 -8.31 -35.90 -1.05
C SER A 42 -7.08 -35.72 -0.17
N SER A 43 -6.32 -34.64 -0.40
CA SER A 43 -5.26 -34.22 0.51
C SER A 43 -5.88 -33.75 1.82
N LEU A 44 -5.17 -33.93 2.93
CA LEU A 44 -5.57 -33.33 4.20
C LEU A 44 -5.59 -31.79 4.12
N LEU A 45 -4.76 -31.20 3.25
CA LEU A 45 -4.74 -29.76 2.97
C LEU A 45 -5.95 -29.29 2.14
N ASP A 46 -6.71 -30.20 1.53
CA ASP A 46 -7.94 -29.82 0.83
C ASP A 46 -9.06 -29.49 1.84
N ASP A 47 -8.89 -29.85 3.12
CA ASP A 47 -9.74 -29.41 4.22
C ASP A 47 -9.29 -28.02 4.73
N PRO A 48 -10.12 -26.96 4.59
CA PRO A 48 -9.74 -25.60 4.97
C PRO A 48 -9.45 -25.42 6.47
N ALA A 49 -10.09 -26.20 7.34
CA ALA A 49 -9.88 -26.11 8.78
C ALA A 49 -8.50 -26.69 9.14
N ILE A 50 -8.14 -27.82 8.56
CA ILE A 50 -6.84 -28.46 8.79
C ILE A 50 -5.72 -27.64 8.16
N ALA A 51 -5.91 -27.11 6.94
CA ALA A 51 -4.95 -26.20 6.33
C ALA A 51 -4.70 -24.95 7.20
N SER A 52 -5.77 -24.32 7.70
CA SER A 52 -5.68 -23.16 8.59
C SER A 52 -4.97 -23.48 9.92
N GLU A 53 -5.22 -24.66 10.50
CA GLU A 53 -4.57 -25.11 11.72
C GLU A 53 -3.05 -25.33 11.50
N LEU A 54 -2.69 -26.00 10.41
CA LEU A 54 -1.29 -26.24 10.05
C LEU A 54 -0.53 -24.93 9.77
N CYS A 55 -1.14 -23.98 9.05
CA CYS A 55 -0.57 -22.65 8.86
C CYS A 55 -0.36 -21.91 10.19
N THR A 56 -1.36 -21.99 11.09
CA THR A 56 -1.26 -21.38 12.42
C THR A 56 -0.10 -21.96 13.21
N PHE A 57 0.01 -23.29 13.27
CA PHE A 57 1.13 -23.98 13.91
C PHE A 57 2.48 -23.55 13.31
N MET A 58 2.58 -23.47 11.99
CA MET A 58 3.81 -23.06 11.31
C MET A 58 4.24 -21.63 11.64
N HIS A 59 3.30 -20.71 11.84
CA HIS A 59 3.58 -19.31 12.17
C HIS A 59 3.84 -19.09 13.67
N SER A 60 3.25 -19.90 14.55
CA SER A 60 3.41 -19.75 16.00
C SER A 60 4.68 -20.39 16.55
N ASN A 61 5.32 -21.31 15.81
CA ASN A 61 6.53 -21.98 16.26
C ASN A 61 7.79 -21.27 15.79
N LYS A 62 8.75 -21.11 16.71
CA LYS A 62 10.08 -20.60 16.39
C LYS A 62 10.94 -21.74 15.89
N TRP A 63 11.31 -21.68 14.61
CA TRP A 63 12.11 -22.68 13.94
C TRP A 63 13.59 -22.36 14.16
N SER A 64 14.25 -23.13 15.02
CA SER A 64 15.71 -23.33 15.13
C SER A 64 16.01 -24.18 16.36
N MET A 65 16.67 -25.32 16.17
CA MET A 65 17.14 -26.16 17.28
C MET A 65 18.45 -25.67 17.91
N ASP A 66 19.08 -24.64 17.34
CA ASP A 66 20.29 -24.00 17.85
C ASP A 66 20.04 -22.50 18.09
N PRO A 67 19.62 -22.12 19.32
CA PRO A 67 19.38 -20.72 19.65
C PRO A 67 20.63 -19.84 19.53
N GLN A 68 21.82 -20.39 19.80
CA GLN A 68 23.06 -19.62 19.71
C GLN A 68 23.43 -19.34 18.25
N LYS A 69 23.28 -20.32 17.37
CA LYS A 69 23.50 -20.15 15.93
C LYS A 69 22.41 -19.33 15.27
N LEU A 70 21.17 -19.37 15.76
CA LEU A 70 20.11 -18.46 15.35
C LEU A 70 20.45 -17.01 15.72
N VAL A 71 20.92 -16.76 16.94
CA VAL A 71 21.35 -15.41 17.36
C VAL A 71 22.51 -14.92 16.49
N LYS A 72 23.52 -15.77 16.26
CA LYS A 72 24.63 -15.45 15.34
C LYS A 72 24.13 -15.17 13.92
N PHE A 73 23.17 -15.95 13.42
CA PHE A 73 22.55 -15.73 12.11
C PHE A 73 21.77 -14.40 12.07
N MET A 74 20.93 -14.12 13.07
CA MET A 74 20.13 -12.88 13.17
C MET A 74 21.01 -11.63 13.31
N ASN A 75 22.16 -11.75 13.95
CA ASN A 75 23.15 -10.68 14.08
C ASN A 75 24.09 -10.55 12.86
N ASN A 76 23.91 -11.36 11.82
CA ASN A 76 24.80 -11.46 10.65
C ASN A 76 26.27 -11.79 11.00
N GLU A 77 26.49 -12.54 12.07
CA GLU A 77 27.81 -13.00 12.54
C GLU A 77 28.27 -14.29 11.85
N LEU A 78 27.41 -14.92 11.03
CA LEU A 78 27.75 -16.11 10.24
C LEU A 78 28.29 -15.74 8.86
N LEU A 79 29.35 -16.43 8.41
CA LEU A 79 29.83 -16.36 7.03
C LEU A 79 28.71 -16.77 6.05
N HIS A 80 28.66 -16.14 4.88
CA HIS A 80 27.57 -16.35 3.89
C HIS A 80 27.32 -17.83 3.56
N THR A 81 28.39 -18.62 3.41
CA THR A 81 28.31 -20.05 3.11
C THR A 81 27.75 -20.86 4.29
N GLU A 82 28.07 -20.47 5.52
CA GLU A 82 27.55 -21.11 6.73
C GLU A 82 26.09 -20.70 7.00
N ALA A 83 25.76 -19.42 6.82
CA ALA A 83 24.41 -18.90 6.91
C ALA A 83 23.49 -19.60 5.88
N THR A 84 23.96 -19.78 4.65
CA THR A 84 23.21 -20.49 3.60
C THR A 84 23.01 -21.97 3.95
N LYS A 85 24.05 -22.65 4.46
CA LYS A 85 23.94 -24.05 4.90
C LYS A 85 22.98 -24.20 6.10
N TYR A 86 23.05 -23.27 7.05
CA TYR A 86 22.20 -23.24 8.24
C TYR A 86 20.73 -23.01 7.86
N LEU A 87 20.44 -21.99 7.05
CA LEU A 87 19.09 -21.75 6.51
C LEU A 87 18.56 -22.92 5.70
N LYS A 88 19.41 -23.54 4.86
CA LYS A 88 19.03 -24.72 4.10
C LYS A 88 18.66 -25.89 5.03
N GLY A 89 19.42 -26.10 6.11
CA GLY A 89 19.09 -27.09 7.13
C GLY A 89 17.76 -26.82 7.82
N LEU A 90 17.52 -25.56 8.18
CA LEU A 90 16.30 -25.11 8.84
C LEU A 90 15.05 -25.38 7.99
N VAL A 91 15.07 -24.94 6.73
CA VAL A 91 13.93 -25.01 5.81
C VAL A 91 13.75 -26.41 5.22
N GLN A 92 14.83 -27.13 4.95
CA GLN A 92 14.73 -28.46 4.34
C GLN A 92 14.53 -29.57 5.38
N THR A 93 14.92 -29.37 6.64
CA THR A 93 14.95 -30.46 7.61
C THR A 93 14.15 -30.11 8.85
N GLU A 94 14.47 -29.02 9.55
CA GLU A 94 13.85 -28.73 10.85
C GLU A 94 12.36 -28.39 10.73
N MET A 95 11.99 -27.47 9.83
CA MET A 95 10.60 -27.09 9.60
C MET A 95 9.73 -28.27 9.10
N PRO A 96 10.13 -29.04 8.07
CA PRO A 96 9.37 -30.20 7.64
C PRO A 96 9.26 -31.29 8.71
N GLN A 97 10.29 -31.45 9.56
CA GLN A 97 10.27 -32.44 10.63
C GLN A 97 9.35 -32.03 11.78
N GLY A 98 9.30 -30.74 12.11
CA GLY A 98 8.33 -30.22 13.07
C GLY A 98 6.89 -30.28 12.57
N LEU A 99 6.66 -29.93 11.30
CA LEU A 99 5.35 -30.08 10.66
C LEU A 99 4.90 -31.54 10.67
N LYS A 100 5.77 -32.46 10.24
CA LYS A 100 5.52 -33.91 10.30
C LYS A 100 5.11 -34.34 11.71
N ARG A 101 5.91 -33.98 12.71
CA ARG A 101 5.68 -34.37 14.11
C ARG A 101 4.35 -33.81 14.64
N TYR A 102 4.02 -32.57 14.30
CA TYR A 102 2.75 -31.97 14.68
C TYR A 102 1.58 -32.74 14.07
N ILE A 103 1.59 -32.97 12.76
CA ILE A 103 0.54 -33.71 12.05
C ILE A 103 0.30 -35.09 12.67
N GLU A 104 1.38 -35.79 13.01
CA GLU A 104 1.32 -37.14 13.58
C GLU A 104 0.78 -37.18 15.01
N LEU A 105 0.99 -36.12 15.80
CA LEU A 105 0.60 -36.05 17.21
C LEU A 105 -0.75 -35.37 17.46
N GLU A 106 -1.10 -34.39 16.63
CA GLU A 106 -2.27 -33.52 16.86
C GLU A 106 -3.36 -33.83 15.81
N PRO A 107 -3.27 -33.44 14.52
CA PRO A 107 -4.30 -33.72 13.53
C PRO A 107 -4.71 -35.20 13.40
N PHE A 108 -3.76 -36.13 13.27
CA PHE A 108 -4.10 -37.54 12.98
C PHE A 108 -4.93 -38.22 14.08
N PRO A 109 -4.60 -38.07 15.39
CA PRO A 109 -5.48 -38.55 16.45
C PRO A 109 -6.85 -37.88 16.49
N HIS A 110 -6.93 -36.56 16.27
CA HIS A 110 -8.18 -35.80 16.33
C HIS A 110 -9.17 -36.19 15.22
N ILE A 111 -8.67 -36.49 14.02
CA ILE A 111 -9.51 -36.92 12.89
C ILE A 111 -9.71 -38.46 12.83
N HIS A 112 -9.28 -39.18 13.87
CA HIS A 112 -9.33 -40.65 13.99
C HIS A 112 -8.71 -41.40 12.78
N MET A 113 -7.74 -40.81 12.09
CA MET A 113 -7.12 -41.42 10.91
C MET A 113 -5.95 -42.31 11.32
N LYS A 114 -6.08 -43.63 11.13
CA LYS A 114 -4.98 -44.58 11.34
C LYS A 114 -4.03 -44.58 10.15
N VAL A 115 -2.92 -43.88 10.28
CA VAL A 115 -1.88 -43.82 9.24
C VAL A 115 -0.84 -44.91 9.48
N TRP A 116 -0.67 -45.82 8.51
CA TRP A 116 0.20 -47.00 8.65
C TRP A 116 1.70 -46.66 8.58
N CYS A 117 2.04 -45.63 7.82
CA CYS A 117 3.37 -45.02 7.77
C CYS A 117 3.11 -43.52 7.73
N GLY A 118 3.41 -42.79 8.81
CA GLY A 118 3.13 -41.36 8.95
C GLY A 118 3.67 -40.47 7.83
N VAL A 119 3.64 -39.15 8.00
CA VAL A 119 3.96 -38.24 6.90
C VAL A 119 5.44 -38.33 6.51
N SER A 120 5.75 -38.54 5.23
CA SER A 120 7.14 -38.49 4.77
C SER A 120 7.66 -37.05 4.79
N LEU A 121 8.96 -36.87 5.05
CA LEU A 121 9.57 -35.54 5.03
C LEU A 121 9.42 -34.85 3.65
N SER A 122 9.41 -35.64 2.57
CA SER A 122 9.14 -35.15 1.21
C SER A 122 7.71 -34.60 1.06
N THR A 123 6.72 -35.24 1.70
CA THR A 123 5.33 -34.79 1.70
C THR A 123 5.19 -33.50 2.52
N ALA A 124 5.81 -33.44 3.71
CA ALA A 124 5.83 -32.23 4.53
C ALA A 124 6.48 -31.04 3.80
N ARG A 125 7.59 -31.26 3.07
CA ARG A 125 8.21 -30.23 2.22
C ARG A 125 7.27 -29.74 1.12
N ARG A 126 6.59 -30.66 0.42
CA ARG A 126 5.64 -30.32 -0.65
C ARG A 126 4.49 -29.48 -0.11
N TRP A 127 4.00 -29.79 1.08
CA TRP A 127 2.94 -29.04 1.76
C TRP A 127 3.36 -27.64 2.14
N LEU A 128 4.58 -27.46 2.68
CA LEU A 128 5.12 -26.12 2.93
C LEU A 128 5.16 -25.26 1.67
N CYS A 129 5.57 -25.83 0.53
CA CYS A 129 5.58 -25.09 -0.73
C CYS A 129 4.16 -24.74 -1.24
N LEU A 130 3.17 -25.60 -1.01
CA LEU A 130 1.77 -25.35 -1.40
C LEU A 130 1.13 -24.24 -0.56
N GLU A 131 1.44 -24.17 0.73
CA GLU A 131 0.97 -23.10 1.64
C GLU A 131 1.75 -21.78 1.49
N GLY A 132 2.59 -21.66 0.45
CA GLY A 132 3.30 -20.43 0.13
C GLY A 132 4.59 -20.19 0.93
N PHE A 133 5.14 -21.21 1.61
CA PHE A 133 6.47 -21.11 2.23
C PHE A 133 7.56 -21.33 1.18
N TRP A 134 8.34 -20.26 0.90
CA TRP A 134 9.46 -20.29 -0.05
C TRP A 134 10.80 -19.99 0.63
N PHE A 135 11.87 -20.56 0.07
CA PHE A 135 13.24 -20.23 0.45
C PHE A 135 13.65 -18.90 -0.19
N MET A 136 13.66 -17.81 0.59
CA MET A 136 14.22 -16.53 0.16
C MET A 136 15.16 -15.96 1.22
N ALA A 137 16.30 -15.42 0.78
CA ALA A 137 17.12 -14.57 1.64
C ALA A 137 16.33 -13.29 1.94
N TYR A 138 16.25 -12.92 3.22
CA TYR A 138 15.56 -11.72 3.66
C TYR A 138 16.29 -10.49 3.11
N LYS A 139 15.82 -9.94 1.99
CA LYS A 139 16.22 -8.60 1.53
C LYS A 139 15.37 -7.60 2.31
N LYS A 140 15.98 -6.57 2.90
CA LYS A 140 15.25 -5.35 3.32
C LYS A 140 14.61 -4.77 2.06
N GLY A 141 13.34 -5.09 1.81
CA GLY A 141 12.66 -4.71 0.58
C GLY A 141 11.58 -5.70 0.17
N LEU A 142 10.65 -6.01 1.07
CA LEU A 142 9.33 -6.46 0.65
C LEU A 142 8.37 -5.31 0.94
N TYR A 143 8.31 -4.34 0.03
CA TYR A 143 7.06 -3.61 -0.14
C TYR A 143 6.07 -4.66 -0.61
N PHE A 144 5.05 -4.97 0.19
CA PHE A 144 3.88 -5.63 -0.35
C PHE A 144 3.33 -4.69 -1.41
N ASP A 145 3.53 -5.08 -2.67
CA ASP A 145 2.87 -4.55 -3.84
C ASP A 145 1.37 -4.52 -3.50
N GLY A 146 0.90 -3.33 -3.12
CA GLY A 146 -0.51 -3.05 -2.91
C GLY A 146 -1.16 -2.53 -4.19
N HIS A 147 -0.51 -2.67 -5.35
CA HIS A 147 -1.01 -2.13 -6.62
C HIS A 147 -2.37 -2.73 -6.96
N ASP A 148 -2.52 -4.04 -6.76
CA ASP A 148 -3.75 -4.78 -7.09
C ASP A 148 -4.83 -4.68 -6.00
N ARG A 149 -4.61 -3.88 -4.95
CA ARG A 149 -5.67 -3.66 -3.94
C ARG A 149 -6.87 -2.98 -4.60
N PRO A 150 -8.11 -3.44 -4.34
CA PRO A 150 -9.29 -2.88 -4.96
C PRO A 150 -9.41 -1.36 -4.83
N ASP A 151 -9.09 -0.81 -3.66
CA ASP A 151 -9.12 0.64 -3.41
C ASP A 151 -8.06 1.43 -4.21
N VAL A 152 -6.91 0.80 -4.46
CA VAL A 152 -5.81 1.40 -5.25
C VAL A 152 -6.13 1.37 -6.73
N VAL A 153 -6.62 0.23 -7.23
CA VAL A 153 -7.06 0.08 -8.63
C VAL A 153 -8.23 1.01 -8.94
N GLU A 154 -9.21 1.12 -8.03
CA GLU A 154 -10.34 2.03 -8.17
C GLU A 154 -9.88 3.49 -8.28
N TYR A 155 -9.00 3.93 -7.37
CA TYR A 155 -8.44 5.28 -7.45
C TYR A 155 -7.65 5.51 -8.75
N HIS A 156 -6.80 4.56 -9.14
CA HIS A 156 -6.01 4.66 -10.36
C HIS A 156 -6.90 4.78 -11.61
N GLN A 157 -7.91 3.91 -11.75
CA GLN A 157 -8.75 3.83 -12.95
C GLN A 157 -9.81 4.93 -13.00
N ASN A 158 -10.40 5.30 -11.87
CA ASN A 158 -11.57 6.18 -11.84
C ASN A 158 -11.25 7.62 -11.42
N VAL A 159 -10.07 7.89 -10.86
CA VAL A 159 -9.68 9.24 -10.40
C VAL A 159 -8.42 9.70 -11.12
N PHE A 160 -7.32 8.96 -10.98
CA PHE A 160 -6.01 9.40 -11.48
C PHE A 160 -5.95 9.46 -13.01
N LEU A 161 -6.26 8.36 -13.71
CA LEU A 161 -6.20 8.32 -15.18
C LEU A 161 -7.17 9.30 -15.85
N PRO A 162 -8.44 9.43 -15.42
CA PRO A 162 -9.35 10.43 -15.97
C PRO A 162 -8.86 11.87 -15.77
N ALA A 163 -8.33 12.20 -14.59
CA ALA A 163 -7.80 13.55 -14.33
C ALA A 163 -6.59 13.87 -15.22
N MET A 164 -5.65 12.93 -15.36
CA MET A 164 -4.50 13.09 -16.27
C MET A 164 -4.96 13.27 -17.73
N LYS A 165 -5.96 12.49 -18.18
CA LYS A 165 -6.52 12.60 -19.53
C LYS A 165 -7.27 13.93 -19.75
N GLU A 166 -7.97 14.42 -18.74
CA GLU A 166 -8.61 15.73 -18.79
C GLU A 166 -7.56 16.83 -18.99
N HIS A 167 -6.42 16.75 -18.31
CA HIS A 167 -5.36 17.74 -18.43
C HIS A 167 -4.48 17.59 -19.67
N GLU A 168 -4.48 16.42 -20.31
CA GLU A 168 -3.62 16.07 -21.45
C GLU A 168 -3.57 17.17 -22.52
N HIS A 169 -4.73 17.71 -22.90
CA HIS A 169 -4.82 18.73 -23.95
C HIS A 169 -4.29 20.13 -23.58
N TRP A 170 -3.98 20.39 -22.31
CA TRP A 170 -3.32 21.64 -21.87
C TRP A 170 -1.83 21.45 -21.59
N LEU A 171 -1.35 20.21 -21.53
CA LEU A 171 0.05 19.93 -21.22
C LEU A 171 0.97 20.50 -22.28
N VAL A 172 2.14 20.97 -21.85
CA VAL A 172 3.27 21.20 -22.76
C VAL A 172 3.66 19.85 -23.37
N HIS A 173 3.65 19.79 -24.71
CA HIS A 173 4.03 18.61 -25.47
C HIS A 173 5.40 18.81 -26.07
N TYR A 174 6.15 17.71 -26.24
CA TYR A 174 7.44 17.70 -26.90
C TYR A 174 7.36 16.89 -28.20
N VAL A 175 8.25 17.21 -29.14
CA VAL A 175 8.36 16.45 -30.39
C VAL A 175 8.84 15.03 -30.06
N ILE A 176 8.09 14.02 -30.52
CA ILE A 176 8.48 12.63 -30.33
C ILE A 176 9.82 12.38 -31.02
N GLY A 177 10.85 12.02 -30.25
CA GLY A 177 12.21 11.78 -30.73
C GLY A 177 13.16 12.97 -30.62
N ASP A 178 12.66 14.16 -30.23
CA ASP A 178 13.45 15.35 -29.96
C ASP A 178 12.84 16.12 -28.79
N VAL A 179 13.24 15.75 -27.57
CA VAL A 179 12.66 16.27 -26.31
C VAL A 179 13.11 17.70 -25.99
N GLU A 180 14.08 18.24 -26.71
CA GLU A 180 14.52 19.64 -26.57
C GLU A 180 13.58 20.61 -27.30
N LYS A 181 12.70 20.08 -28.15
CA LYS A 181 11.77 20.87 -28.94
C LYS A 181 10.33 20.66 -28.46
N GLU A 182 9.73 21.72 -27.97
CA GLU A 182 8.29 21.77 -27.72
C GLU A 182 7.52 21.61 -29.04
N SER A 183 6.41 20.89 -28.99
CA SER A 183 5.52 20.70 -30.13
C SER A 183 4.70 21.97 -30.34
N ASP A 184 4.67 22.48 -31.57
CA ASP A 184 3.91 23.67 -31.98
C ASP A 184 2.38 23.45 -31.99
N ILE A 185 1.83 22.59 -31.12
CA ILE A 185 0.38 22.39 -31.01
C ILE A 185 -0.20 23.71 -30.49
N PRO A 186 -0.97 24.46 -31.30
CA PRO A 186 -1.51 25.72 -30.86
C PRO A 186 -2.45 25.45 -29.69
N PRO A 187 -2.40 26.23 -28.60
CA PRO A 187 -3.44 26.12 -27.59
C PRO A 187 -4.79 26.35 -28.28
N SER A 188 -5.72 25.41 -28.12
CA SER A 188 -7.06 25.50 -28.73
C SER A 188 -7.81 26.79 -28.35
N ASN A 189 -7.32 27.50 -27.33
CA ASN A 189 -7.81 28.79 -26.89
C ASN A 189 -6.66 29.61 -26.28
N PHE A 190 -6.40 30.81 -26.81
CA PHE A 190 -5.37 31.76 -26.33
C PHE A 190 -5.66 32.36 -24.93
N VAL A 191 -6.80 32.02 -24.32
CA VAL A 191 -7.16 32.44 -22.95
C VAL A 191 -6.66 31.44 -21.90
N LYS A 192 -6.36 30.18 -22.28
CA LYS A 192 -6.02 29.13 -21.31
C LYS A 192 -4.50 29.01 -21.13
N THR A 193 -4.07 28.99 -19.86
CA THR A 193 -2.68 28.80 -19.44
C THR A 193 -2.16 27.41 -19.83
N GLN A 194 -0.91 27.36 -20.27
CA GLN A 194 -0.23 26.10 -20.60
C GLN A 194 0.14 25.36 -19.32
N LEU A 195 -0.12 24.06 -19.29
CA LEU A 195 0.05 23.26 -18.08
C LEU A 195 1.40 22.54 -18.10
N VAL A 196 2.17 22.70 -17.03
CA VAL A 196 3.50 22.10 -16.87
C VAL A 196 3.48 21.14 -15.69
N ILE A 197 3.91 19.90 -15.92
CA ILE A 197 3.99 18.93 -14.83
C ILE A 197 5.20 19.24 -13.94
N CYS A 198 4.95 19.28 -12.64
CA CYS A 198 5.96 19.38 -11.60
C CYS A 198 5.85 18.18 -10.65
N VAL A 199 6.85 17.31 -10.64
CA VAL A 199 6.85 16.09 -9.84
C VAL A 199 7.62 16.33 -8.55
N HIS A 200 6.99 16.07 -7.42
CA HIS A 200 7.57 16.24 -6.10
C HIS A 200 7.89 14.89 -5.45
N ASP A 201 9.07 14.79 -4.84
CA ASP A 201 9.40 13.66 -3.96
C ASP A 201 10.40 14.01 -2.85
N LYS A 202 10.68 13.01 -2.04
CA LYS A 202 11.57 13.06 -0.89
C LYS A 202 12.55 11.89 -0.95
N MET A 203 13.79 12.18 -0.63
CA MET A 203 14.82 11.17 -0.46
C MET A 203 15.51 11.33 0.89
N ILE A 204 15.99 10.20 1.41
CA ILE A 204 16.80 10.16 2.61
C ILE A 204 18.16 9.59 2.21
N THR A 205 19.23 10.32 2.52
CA THR A 205 20.60 9.86 2.35
C THR A 205 21.30 9.84 3.69
N GLN A 206 22.02 8.77 3.98
CA GLN A 206 22.74 8.57 5.23
C GLN A 206 24.25 8.56 4.98
N ALA A 207 25.02 9.03 5.96
CA ALA A 207 26.47 9.17 5.85
C ALA A 207 27.20 7.83 5.67
N ASN A 208 26.56 6.72 6.06
CA ASN A 208 27.08 5.38 5.85
C ASN A 208 26.33 4.62 4.74
N ASP A 209 25.51 5.31 3.92
CA ASP A 209 25.02 4.75 2.67
C ASP A 209 26.22 4.53 1.75
N GLY A 210 26.36 3.30 1.26
CA GLY A 210 27.50 2.89 0.46
C GLY A 210 27.26 1.54 -0.19
N GLN A 211 28.19 1.12 -1.04
CA GLN A 211 28.05 -0.14 -1.78
C GLN A 211 27.76 -1.30 -0.82
N SER A 212 26.63 -1.96 -1.05
CA SER A 212 26.18 -3.11 -0.27
C SER A 212 27.12 -4.31 -0.43
N MET A 213 27.93 -4.32 -1.50
CA MET A 213 28.92 -5.33 -1.82
C MET A 213 30.28 -4.67 -2.10
N SER A 214 31.36 -5.34 -1.75
CA SER A 214 32.73 -4.92 -2.12
C SER A 214 33.60 -6.14 -2.35
N TRP A 215 34.48 -6.08 -3.34
CA TRP A 215 35.52 -7.08 -3.53
C TRP A 215 36.57 -6.95 -2.42
N VAL A 216 36.81 -8.04 -1.70
CA VAL A 216 37.85 -8.14 -0.66
C VAL A 216 38.62 -9.46 -0.85
N PRO A 217 39.94 -9.48 -0.62
CA PRO A 217 40.74 -10.71 -0.62
C PRO A 217 40.21 -11.77 0.36
N ASP A 218 40.52 -13.05 0.09
CA ASP A 218 40.10 -14.15 0.97
C ASP A 218 40.73 -13.99 2.36
N GLY A 219 39.88 -14.06 3.41
CA GLY A 219 40.28 -13.80 4.79
C GLY A 219 40.25 -12.34 5.26
N GLU A 220 39.94 -11.37 4.38
CA GLU A 220 39.79 -9.96 4.76
C GLU A 220 38.32 -9.51 4.86
N HIS A 221 38.05 -8.63 5.81
CA HIS A 221 36.74 -8.00 5.97
C HIS A 221 36.87 -6.49 5.89
N LYS A 222 36.13 -5.86 4.98
CA LYS A 222 35.99 -4.40 4.95
C LYS A 222 35.14 -3.96 6.15
N LEU A 223 35.77 -3.34 7.14
CA LEU A 223 35.08 -2.80 8.30
C LEU A 223 34.11 -1.68 7.87
N ARG A 224 32.82 -1.86 8.18
CA ARG A 224 31.81 -0.82 8.01
C ARG A 224 31.58 -0.08 9.31
N LYS A 225 31.33 1.23 9.21
CA LYS A 225 30.87 2.02 10.35
C LYS A 225 29.52 1.45 10.83
N LYS A 226 29.36 1.36 12.15
CA LYS A 226 28.13 0.84 12.76
C LYS A 226 27.00 1.86 12.62
N GLY A 227 25.83 1.39 12.17
CA GLY A 227 24.62 2.20 12.01
C GLY A 227 24.58 3.02 10.72
N ALA A 228 23.45 3.71 10.51
CA ALA A 228 23.20 4.61 9.39
C ALA A 228 24.16 5.80 9.29
N GLY A 229 24.71 6.24 10.43
CA GLY A 229 25.37 7.53 10.52
C GLY A 229 24.38 8.68 10.56
N ARG A 230 24.87 9.92 10.36
CA ARG A 230 24.01 11.10 10.20
C ARG A 230 23.22 10.98 8.91
N GLY A 231 22.05 11.59 8.83
CA GLY A 231 21.26 11.53 7.62
C GLY A 231 20.63 12.85 7.25
N LEU A 232 20.50 13.06 5.95
CA LEU A 232 19.85 14.19 5.33
C LEU A 232 18.53 13.72 4.74
N HIS A 233 17.48 14.49 4.99
CA HIS A 233 16.20 14.32 4.34
C HIS A 233 16.04 15.46 3.36
N GLN A 234 16.16 15.15 2.08
CA GLN A 234 16.02 16.12 1.01
C GLN A 234 14.65 15.96 0.38
N SER A 235 14.03 17.10 0.10
CA SER A 235 12.83 17.17 -0.70
C SER A 235 13.10 18.06 -1.89
N SER A 236 12.65 17.66 -3.08
CA SER A 236 12.84 18.46 -4.30
C SER A 236 11.69 18.28 -5.30
N ILE A 237 11.74 19.10 -6.35
CA ILE A 237 10.82 19.05 -7.49
C ILE A 237 11.60 18.96 -8.80
N ILE A 238 11.11 18.11 -9.69
CA ILE A 238 11.49 18.08 -11.10
C ILE A 238 10.33 18.69 -11.90
N CYS A 239 10.62 19.78 -12.60
CA CYS A 239 9.76 20.37 -13.59
C CYS A 239 10.06 19.76 -14.97
N LEU A 240 9.05 19.39 -15.74
CA LEU A 240 9.29 18.71 -17.02
C LEU A 240 9.92 19.61 -18.10
N THR A 241 9.78 20.93 -17.99
CA THR A 241 10.33 21.91 -18.95
C THR A 241 11.74 22.37 -18.62
N VAL A 242 12.02 22.61 -17.32
CA VAL A 242 13.29 23.20 -16.86
C VAL A 242 14.14 22.23 -16.03
N GLY A 243 13.68 21.00 -15.84
CA GLY A 243 14.38 19.99 -15.05
C GLY A 243 14.31 20.25 -13.55
N HIS A 244 15.42 20.05 -12.86
CA HIS A 244 15.49 20.16 -11.40
C HIS A 244 15.40 21.63 -10.94
N LEU A 245 14.38 21.96 -10.15
CA LEU A 245 14.24 23.29 -9.54
C LEU A 245 15.06 23.36 -8.24
N GLU A 246 16.33 23.71 -8.33
CA GLU A 246 17.24 23.76 -7.17
C GLU A 246 16.78 24.73 -6.08
N GLU A 247 16.21 25.88 -6.46
CA GLU A 247 15.68 26.88 -5.53
C GLU A 247 14.49 26.35 -4.72
N ALA A 248 13.75 25.40 -5.29
CA ALA A 248 12.65 24.70 -4.64
C ALA A 248 13.12 23.57 -3.70
N ALA A 249 14.40 23.21 -3.73
CA ALA A 249 14.94 22.16 -2.89
C ALA A 249 15.01 22.59 -1.41
N HIS A 250 14.78 21.63 -0.52
CA HIS A 250 14.94 21.84 0.91
C HIS A 250 15.49 20.57 1.54
N THR A 251 16.52 20.73 2.37
CA THR A 251 17.23 19.64 3.02
C THR A 251 17.28 19.93 4.51
N ILE A 252 16.97 18.91 5.30
CA ILE A 252 17.07 18.96 6.76
C ILE A 252 17.99 17.86 7.27
N GLU A 253 18.70 18.13 8.37
CA GLU A 253 19.36 17.08 9.15
C GLU A 253 18.31 16.34 9.98
N TYR A 254 17.94 15.12 9.56
CA TYR A 254 16.83 14.43 10.21
C TYR A 254 17.26 13.67 11.46
N GLY A 255 16.41 13.74 12.48
CA GLY A 255 16.50 12.94 13.70
C GLY A 255 16.12 13.72 14.96
N LYS A 256 15.80 12.98 16.03
CA LYS A 256 15.30 13.53 17.30
C LYS A 256 16.21 14.58 17.94
N ASN A 257 17.52 14.47 17.70
CA ASN A 257 18.53 15.38 18.26
C ASN A 257 19.05 16.41 17.24
N TYR A 258 18.37 16.55 16.10
CA TYR A 258 18.72 17.45 15.00
C TYR A 258 17.51 18.34 14.69
N GLU A 259 17.22 18.58 13.41
CA GLU A 259 16.13 19.45 12.94
C GLU A 259 14.76 18.74 12.93
N GLY A 260 14.70 17.52 13.47
CA GLY A 260 13.47 16.74 13.61
C GLY A 260 13.22 15.79 12.45
N TYR A 261 11.96 15.44 12.23
CA TYR A 261 11.53 14.56 11.15
C TYR A 261 10.61 15.32 10.21
N TRP A 262 10.70 15.01 8.92
CA TRP A 262 9.80 15.58 7.93
C TRP A 262 8.33 15.30 8.28
N ASN A 263 7.53 16.35 8.39
CA ASN A 263 6.08 16.25 8.61
C ASN A 263 5.31 17.08 7.55
N GLY A 264 3.97 17.02 7.59
CA GLY A 264 3.13 17.74 6.63
C GLY A 264 3.13 19.25 6.80
N GLU A 265 3.25 19.72 8.04
CA GLU A 265 3.40 21.14 8.34
C GLU A 265 4.68 21.70 7.73
N MET A 266 5.81 20.97 7.77
CA MET A 266 7.05 21.39 7.10
C MET A 266 6.89 21.51 5.58
N PHE A 267 6.02 20.69 4.98
CA PHE A 267 5.75 20.77 3.55
C PHE A 267 4.85 21.96 3.19
N VAL A 268 3.84 22.23 4.01
CA VAL A 268 2.79 23.23 3.70
C VAL A 268 2.90 24.51 4.54
N ALA A 269 2.94 24.39 5.87
CA ALA A 269 2.92 25.49 6.83
C ALA A 269 4.29 26.15 7.06
N GLN A 270 5.40 25.45 6.83
CA GLN A 270 6.76 25.95 7.07
C GLN A 270 7.46 26.41 5.78
N GLY A 271 6.67 26.96 4.85
CA GLY A 271 7.21 27.80 3.78
C GLY A 271 7.76 27.06 2.55
N LYS A 272 7.81 25.73 2.53
CA LYS A 272 8.39 25.07 1.35
C LYS A 272 7.50 25.26 0.11
N LEU A 273 6.22 24.92 0.21
CA LEU A 273 5.31 25.01 -0.93
C LEU A 273 5.12 26.47 -1.38
N CYS A 274 4.76 27.35 -0.44
CA CYS A 274 4.47 28.76 -0.71
C CYS A 274 5.71 29.63 -0.92
N ASP A 275 6.80 29.42 -0.19
CA ASP A 275 7.95 30.35 -0.19
C ASP A 275 9.06 29.90 -1.15
N LYS A 276 9.04 28.64 -1.58
CA LYS A 276 10.08 28.08 -2.47
C LYS A 276 9.53 27.47 -3.75
N ILE A 277 8.67 26.46 -3.63
CA ILE A 277 8.23 25.65 -4.78
C ILE A 277 7.47 26.51 -5.79
N ILE A 278 6.40 27.17 -5.34
CA ILE A 278 5.53 27.97 -6.20
C ILE A 278 6.31 29.17 -6.78
N PRO A 279 7.05 29.97 -5.99
CA PRO A 279 7.87 31.06 -6.51
C PRO A 279 8.94 30.60 -7.51
N ALA A 280 9.61 29.47 -7.26
CA ALA A 280 10.60 28.94 -8.20
C ALA A 280 9.97 28.54 -9.54
N PHE A 281 8.77 27.96 -9.51
CA PHE A 281 8.02 27.65 -10.73
C PHE A 281 7.61 28.92 -11.50
N GLU A 282 7.02 29.89 -10.79
CA GLU A 282 6.56 31.16 -11.37
C GLU A 282 7.72 31.98 -11.94
N CYS A 283 8.88 31.99 -11.26
CA CYS A 283 10.10 32.63 -11.74
C CYS A 283 10.63 31.98 -13.02
N ALA A 284 10.59 30.64 -13.10
CA ALA A 284 11.09 29.89 -14.25
C ALA A 284 10.24 30.04 -15.52
N HIS A 285 8.92 30.28 -15.40
CA HIS A 285 8.00 30.27 -16.53
C HIS A 285 7.37 31.64 -16.84
N GLY A 286 7.14 32.45 -15.81
CA GLY A 286 6.39 33.69 -15.93
C GLY A 286 4.89 33.50 -16.20
N PRO A 287 4.19 34.57 -16.61
CA PRO A 287 2.75 34.52 -16.85
C PRO A 287 2.40 33.66 -18.06
N GLY A 288 1.25 32.99 -18.01
CA GLY A 288 0.77 32.12 -19.09
C GLY A 288 0.96 30.62 -18.83
N TYR A 289 1.71 30.27 -17.78
CA TYR A 289 1.90 28.89 -17.35
C TYR A 289 1.19 28.60 -16.03
N GLN A 290 0.78 27.35 -15.88
CA GLN A 290 0.18 26.81 -14.67
C GLN A 290 0.89 25.49 -14.33
N ALA A 291 1.24 25.30 -13.06
CA ALA A 291 1.82 24.02 -12.62
C ALA A 291 0.72 22.98 -12.37
N LEU A 292 0.97 21.75 -12.81
CA LEU A 292 0.30 20.53 -12.36
C LEU A 292 1.25 19.76 -11.45
N PHE A 293 1.06 19.90 -10.14
CA PHE A 293 1.88 19.20 -9.15
C PHE A 293 1.44 17.75 -9.00
N LEU A 294 2.36 16.82 -9.28
CA LEU A 294 2.22 15.40 -8.99
C LEU A 294 2.91 15.10 -7.65
N ILE A 295 2.11 14.76 -6.64
CA ILE A 295 2.59 14.55 -5.27
C ILE A 295 2.31 13.11 -4.84
N ASN A 296 3.28 12.48 -4.16
CA ASN A 296 3.08 11.14 -3.64
C ASN A 296 2.04 11.10 -2.50
N ASN A 297 1.39 9.95 -2.32
CA ASN A 297 0.36 9.75 -1.27
C ASN A 297 0.99 9.38 0.09
N SER A 298 2.16 9.93 0.41
CA SER A 298 2.81 9.67 1.71
C SER A 298 2.05 10.37 2.83
N GLN A 299 2.16 9.84 4.05
CA GLN A 299 1.43 10.35 5.21
C GLN A 299 1.72 11.83 5.48
N GLY A 300 2.91 12.32 5.14
CA GLY A 300 3.26 13.73 5.26
C GLY A 300 2.43 14.65 4.37
N HIS A 301 1.90 14.19 3.23
CA HIS A 301 1.03 15.01 2.37
C HIS A 301 -0.47 14.85 2.70
N SER A 302 -0.81 13.99 3.66
CA SER A 302 -2.18 13.73 4.09
C SER A 302 -2.63 14.63 5.26
N ALA A 303 -1.90 15.70 5.54
CA ALA A 303 -2.29 16.69 6.55
C ALA A 303 -3.45 17.54 6.03
N TYR A 304 -4.35 17.93 6.94
CA TYR A 304 -5.47 18.83 6.67
C TYR A 304 -5.34 20.06 7.57
N ALA A 305 -6.06 21.14 7.23
CA ALA A 305 -6.15 22.32 8.09
C ALA A 305 -6.73 21.98 9.48
N ASP A 306 -6.34 22.71 10.52
CA ASP A 306 -6.77 22.43 11.90
C ASP A 306 -8.29 22.53 12.09
N ASP A 307 -8.96 23.37 11.30
CA ASP A 307 -10.39 23.63 11.33
C ASP A 307 -11.18 22.79 10.30
N VAL A 308 -10.55 21.84 9.61
CA VAL A 308 -11.22 21.07 8.56
C VAL A 308 -12.31 20.13 9.11
N LEU A 309 -13.33 19.81 8.30
CA LEU A 309 -14.38 18.87 8.68
C LEU A 309 -13.88 17.42 8.63
N LEU A 310 -13.33 16.93 9.75
CA LEU A 310 -12.81 15.55 9.85
C LEU A 310 -13.41 14.78 11.01
N ILE A 311 -14.11 13.69 10.70
CA ILE A 311 -14.79 12.83 11.70
C ILE A 311 -13.85 12.14 12.68
N LEU A 312 -12.57 11.98 12.30
CA LEU A 312 -11.55 11.46 13.21
C LEU A 312 -11.27 12.43 14.37
N CYS A 313 -11.48 13.72 14.14
CA CYS A 313 -11.27 14.80 15.10
C CYS A 313 -12.57 15.21 15.83
N MET A 314 -13.67 14.47 15.65
CA MET A 314 -14.96 14.69 16.31
C MET A 314 -15.30 13.60 17.34
N ASN A 315 -15.88 14.03 18.46
CA ASN A 315 -16.50 13.15 19.45
C ASN A 315 -17.92 12.81 19.02
N VAL A 316 -18.38 11.61 19.40
CA VAL A 316 -19.75 11.18 19.06
C VAL A 316 -20.79 11.99 19.85
N ASN A 317 -20.52 12.18 21.13
CA ASN A 317 -21.32 12.97 22.05
C ASN A 317 -20.57 14.26 22.37
N LEU A 318 -21.25 15.15 23.11
CA LEU A 318 -20.67 16.40 23.60
C LEU A 318 -19.56 16.17 24.63
N GLY A 319 -18.69 17.17 24.75
CA GLY A 319 -17.59 17.22 25.72
C GLY A 319 -16.32 16.50 25.29
N GLY A 320 -15.32 16.52 26.17
CA GLY A 320 -13.96 16.02 25.91
C GLY A 320 -13.13 16.96 25.02
N LYS A 321 -11.87 16.58 24.76
CA LYS A 321 -11.01 17.31 23.82
C LYS A 321 -11.51 17.03 22.40
N GLN A 322 -11.90 18.07 21.66
CA GLN A 322 -12.34 18.02 20.26
C GLN A 322 -11.72 19.19 19.50
N ALA A 323 -11.41 19.01 18.20
CA ALA A 323 -10.95 20.12 17.36
C ALA A 323 -12.11 21.08 17.05
N GLN A 324 -11.81 22.39 17.02
CA GLN A 324 -12.76 23.39 16.59
C GLN A 324 -12.73 23.47 15.06
N MET A 325 -13.80 22.96 14.43
CA MET A 325 -13.92 22.91 12.97
C MET A 325 -14.69 24.12 12.45
N LYS A 326 -14.44 24.48 11.20
CA LYS A 326 -15.25 25.42 10.42
C LYS A 326 -16.67 24.88 10.23
N ASP A 327 -17.58 25.78 9.90
CA ASP A 327 -18.97 25.40 9.66
C ASP A 327 -19.10 24.49 8.43
N GLY A 328 -19.94 23.47 8.57
CA GLY A 328 -20.32 22.58 7.49
C GLY A 328 -21.54 23.05 6.74
N TRP A 329 -22.07 22.18 5.90
CA TRP A 329 -23.31 22.45 5.18
C TRP A 329 -24.01 21.16 4.79
N PHE A 330 -25.33 21.22 4.69
CA PHE A 330 -26.13 20.11 4.18
C PHE A 330 -27.21 20.62 3.23
N ILE A 331 -27.78 19.70 2.46
CA ILE A 331 -28.94 19.98 1.62
C ILE A 331 -30.18 19.58 2.43
N ASP A 332 -31.09 20.52 2.64
CA ASP A 332 -32.34 20.27 3.35
C ASP A 332 -33.35 19.48 2.49
N ALA A 333 -34.50 19.14 3.06
CA ALA A 333 -35.56 18.42 2.35
C ALA A 333 -36.14 19.21 1.15
N GLY A 334 -35.93 20.53 1.09
CA GLY A 334 -36.32 21.40 -0.01
C GLY A 334 -35.26 21.53 -1.11
N GLY A 335 -34.09 20.90 -0.96
CA GLY A 335 -32.99 21.00 -1.91
C GLY A 335 -32.11 22.24 -1.72
N GLN A 336 -32.28 22.99 -0.63
CA GLN A 336 -31.50 24.19 -0.36
C GLN A 336 -30.26 23.87 0.49
N LYS A 337 -29.14 24.52 0.15
CA LYS A 337 -27.89 24.44 0.93
C LYS A 337 -28.02 25.28 2.20
N VAL A 338 -27.98 24.62 3.36
CA VAL A 338 -28.07 25.23 4.68
C VAL A 338 -26.72 25.09 5.38
N ILE A 339 -26.26 26.17 6.02
CA ILE A 339 -25.02 26.17 6.81
C ILE A 339 -25.28 25.41 8.11
N GLN A 340 -24.36 24.53 8.47
CA GLN A 340 -24.38 23.75 9.69
C GLN A 340 -23.27 24.23 10.63
N PRO A 341 -23.59 25.06 11.64
CA PRO A 341 -22.62 25.49 12.62
C PRO A 341 -22.06 24.29 13.39
N MET A 342 -20.74 24.24 13.57
CA MET A 342 -20.07 23.14 14.32
C MET A 342 -19.92 23.46 15.81
N MET A 343 -20.31 24.66 16.23
CA MET A 343 -20.37 25.13 17.61
C MET A 343 -21.81 25.57 17.93
N PHE A 344 -22.24 25.36 19.17
CA PHE A 344 -23.49 25.93 19.64
C PHE A 344 -23.37 27.44 19.83
N PRO A 345 -24.44 28.20 19.58
CA PRO A 345 -24.43 29.64 19.79
C PRO A 345 -24.26 29.99 21.27
N SER A 346 -23.83 31.23 21.53
CA SER A 346 -23.54 31.70 22.90
C SER A 346 -24.78 31.79 23.80
N ASP A 347 -25.97 31.84 23.21
CA ASP A 347 -27.28 31.87 23.89
C ASP A 347 -27.93 30.49 24.02
N HIS A 348 -27.23 29.40 23.66
CA HIS A 348 -27.74 28.05 23.78
C HIS A 348 -28.01 27.70 25.26
N HIS A 349 -29.24 27.26 25.56
CA HIS A 349 -29.72 27.03 26.93
C HIS A 349 -28.81 26.11 27.76
N ASP A 350 -28.39 24.98 27.18
CA ASP A 350 -27.67 23.94 27.92
C ASP A 350 -26.16 23.88 27.63
N HIS A 351 -25.70 24.46 26.51
CA HIS A 351 -24.39 24.19 25.91
C HIS A 351 -23.79 25.42 25.20
N PRO A 352 -23.75 26.61 25.85
CA PRO A 352 -23.31 27.83 25.19
C PRO A 352 -21.82 27.75 24.76
N ASN A 353 -21.54 28.03 23.49
CA ASN A 353 -20.21 27.96 22.87
C ASN A 353 -19.52 26.57 22.93
N GLU A 354 -20.26 25.50 23.21
CA GLU A 354 -19.70 24.15 23.17
C GLU A 354 -19.62 23.60 21.74
N LEU A 355 -18.59 22.81 21.46
CA LEU A 355 -18.43 22.13 20.17
C LEU A 355 -19.43 20.99 20.03
N LYS A 356 -20.09 20.92 18.87
CA LYS A 356 -21.08 19.88 18.59
C LYS A 356 -20.39 18.54 18.34
N GLY A 357 -20.90 17.50 19.00
CA GLY A 357 -20.57 16.12 18.67
C GLY A 357 -21.33 15.65 17.43
N ILE A 358 -20.88 14.53 16.84
CA ILE A 358 -21.49 13.93 15.65
C ILE A 358 -23.00 13.74 15.80
N LYS A 359 -23.45 13.31 16.99
CA LYS A 359 -24.88 13.08 17.24
C LYS A 359 -25.70 14.36 17.13
N ALA A 360 -25.22 15.47 17.67
CA ALA A 360 -25.94 16.76 17.62
C ALA A 360 -26.04 17.26 16.18
N VAL A 361 -24.95 17.20 15.42
CA VAL A 361 -24.94 17.57 13.99
C VAL A 361 -25.94 16.71 13.20
N LEU A 362 -25.94 15.40 13.39
CA LEU A 362 -26.90 14.52 12.70
C LEU A 362 -28.37 14.75 13.13
N GLN A 363 -28.62 15.20 14.36
CA GLN A 363 -29.97 15.58 14.82
C GLN A 363 -30.44 16.84 14.10
N GLU A 364 -29.60 17.87 14.05
CA GLU A 364 -29.91 19.15 13.42
C GLU A 364 -30.11 19.01 11.90
N CYS A 365 -29.29 18.20 11.23
CA CYS A 365 -29.44 17.91 9.80
C CYS A 365 -30.60 16.95 9.49
N SER A 366 -31.37 16.48 10.48
CA SER A 366 -32.44 15.49 10.31
C SER A 366 -31.99 14.16 9.68
N LEU A 367 -30.74 13.74 9.93
CA LEU A 367 -30.11 12.54 9.36
C LEU A 367 -30.20 11.30 10.26
N LEU A 368 -30.79 11.42 11.45
CA LEU A 368 -30.96 10.30 12.37
C LEU A 368 -32.23 9.50 12.08
N GLN A 369 -32.09 8.39 11.37
CA GLN A 369 -33.19 7.47 11.09
C GLN A 369 -33.07 6.19 11.93
N GLY A 370 -33.60 6.22 13.16
CA GLY A 370 -33.67 5.06 14.04
C GLY A 370 -32.47 4.91 14.99
N ARG A 371 -32.26 3.68 15.50
CA ARG A 371 -31.22 3.40 16.50
C ARG A 371 -29.90 3.00 15.84
N HIS A 372 -29.06 3.98 15.55
CA HIS A 372 -27.66 3.70 15.18
C HIS A 372 -26.74 3.77 16.40
N ARG A 373 -25.62 3.04 16.31
CA ARG A 373 -24.53 3.10 17.28
C ARG A 373 -23.59 4.27 16.92
N GLY A 374 -22.84 4.78 17.90
CA GLY A 374 -21.85 5.85 17.65
C GLY A 374 -20.75 5.47 16.65
N ARG A 375 -20.19 4.27 16.80
CA ARG A 375 -19.20 3.68 15.88
C ARG A 375 -19.41 2.16 15.78
N CYS A 376 -19.05 1.58 14.64
CA CYS A 376 -18.92 0.13 14.51
C CYS A 376 -17.70 -0.38 15.31
N GLN A 377 -17.78 -1.62 15.82
CA GLN A 377 -16.66 -2.28 16.50
C GLN A 377 -15.57 -2.71 15.51
N SER A 378 -15.99 -3.25 14.36
CA SER A 378 -15.14 -3.54 13.20
C SER A 378 -15.19 -2.41 12.17
N LYS A 379 -14.35 -2.51 11.12
CA LYS A 379 -14.40 -1.62 9.95
C LYS A 379 -15.83 -1.62 9.39
N CYS A 380 -16.35 -0.43 9.10
CA CYS A 380 -17.68 -0.31 8.50
C CYS A 380 -17.68 -1.04 7.14
N PRO A 381 -18.72 -1.81 6.80
CA PRO A 381 -18.81 -2.45 5.49
C PRO A 381 -18.82 -1.36 4.41
N ASP A 382 -18.00 -1.51 3.37
CA ASP A 382 -17.79 -0.45 2.36
C ASP A 382 -19.08 -0.04 1.62
N LYS A 383 -20.13 -0.89 1.64
CA LYS A 383 -21.45 -0.63 1.02
C LYS A 383 -22.54 -0.17 1.99
N ALA A 384 -22.28 -0.17 3.29
CA ALA A 384 -23.31 0.19 4.28
C ALA A 384 -23.28 1.70 4.55
N MET A 385 -24.15 2.45 3.88
CA MET A 385 -24.19 3.92 4.03
C MET A 385 -24.61 4.36 5.45
N ASN A 386 -25.45 3.57 6.13
CA ASN A 386 -26.11 3.98 7.38
C ASN A 386 -25.78 3.09 8.60
N CYS A 387 -24.57 2.53 8.69
CA CYS A 387 -24.25 1.56 9.74
C CYS A 387 -24.04 2.18 11.14
N CYS A 388 -23.48 3.39 11.24
CA CYS A 388 -23.21 4.09 12.49
C CYS A 388 -23.12 5.61 12.28
N PHE A 389 -23.22 6.40 13.35
CA PHE A 389 -23.17 7.87 13.27
C PHE A 389 -21.91 8.37 12.55
N LYS A 390 -20.75 7.80 12.85
CA LYS A 390 -19.49 8.14 12.15
C LYS A 390 -19.57 7.90 10.64
N GLN A 391 -20.20 6.82 10.19
CA GLN A 391 -20.29 6.51 8.77
C GLN A 391 -21.28 7.43 8.05
N ILE A 392 -22.44 7.70 8.66
CA ILE A 392 -23.46 8.59 8.09
C ILE A 392 -22.90 9.98 7.86
N LEU A 393 -22.23 10.54 8.89
CA LEU A 393 -21.63 11.86 8.76
C LEU A 393 -20.47 11.85 7.75
N LYS A 394 -19.71 10.75 7.65
CA LYS A 394 -18.54 10.64 6.76
C LYS A 394 -18.91 10.73 5.29
N LEU A 395 -20.10 10.24 4.97
CA LEU A 395 -20.62 10.22 3.61
C LEU A 395 -21.38 11.51 3.26
N GLN A 396 -21.46 12.49 4.17
CA GLN A 396 -22.04 13.79 3.83
C GLN A 396 -21.14 14.53 2.84
N PRO A 397 -21.70 15.25 1.85
CA PRO A 397 -20.93 15.89 0.80
C PRO A 397 -19.84 16.82 1.32
N ASP A 398 -20.18 17.66 2.30
CA ASP A 398 -19.23 18.59 2.91
C ASP A 398 -18.07 17.87 3.61
N PHE A 399 -18.26 16.71 4.23
CA PHE A 399 -17.17 15.91 4.80
C PHE A 399 -16.33 15.17 3.76
N VAL A 400 -16.94 14.74 2.65
CA VAL A 400 -16.24 14.03 1.56
C VAL A 400 -15.41 14.99 0.71
N GLU A 401 -15.88 16.21 0.50
CA GLU A 401 -15.25 17.23 -0.33
C GLU A 401 -14.00 17.87 0.32
N GLN A 402 -13.70 17.57 1.59
CA GLN A 402 -12.53 18.14 2.25
C GLN A 402 -11.23 17.69 1.56
N LYS A 403 -10.39 18.66 1.26
CA LYS A 403 -9.11 18.45 0.57
C LYS A 403 -7.96 18.46 1.56
N PRO A 404 -6.88 17.71 1.30
CA PRO A 404 -5.64 17.86 2.06
C PRO A 404 -5.10 19.28 1.94
N LEU A 405 -4.45 19.77 2.99
CA LEU A 405 -3.94 21.14 3.09
C LEU A 405 -3.00 21.51 1.93
N VAL A 406 -2.20 20.54 1.48
CA VAL A 406 -1.32 20.71 0.32
C VAL A 406 -2.10 21.04 -0.96
N GLN A 407 -3.23 20.39 -1.18
CA GLN A 407 -4.05 20.62 -2.36
C GLN A 407 -4.73 21.99 -2.27
N ASP A 408 -5.26 22.35 -1.11
CA ASP A 408 -5.87 23.66 -0.88
C ASP A 408 -4.88 24.80 -1.16
N VAL A 409 -3.64 24.68 -0.68
CA VAL A 409 -2.61 25.71 -0.90
C VAL A 409 -2.19 25.83 -2.36
N ILE A 410 -2.03 24.70 -3.06
CA ILE A 410 -1.69 24.70 -4.49
C ILE A 410 -2.79 25.34 -5.31
N GLU A 411 -4.06 24.95 -5.06
CA GLU A 411 -5.21 25.48 -5.79
C GLU A 411 -5.46 26.96 -5.46
N ALA A 412 -5.24 27.39 -4.21
CA ALA A 412 -5.35 28.80 -3.82
C ALA A 412 -4.30 29.68 -4.51
N ALA A 413 -3.13 29.13 -4.87
CA ALA A 413 -2.13 29.80 -5.68
C ALA A 413 -2.45 29.77 -7.19
N GLY A 414 -3.58 29.19 -7.60
CA GLY A 414 -3.98 29.10 -9.01
C GLY A 414 -3.29 27.97 -9.78
N HIS A 415 -2.72 26.98 -9.09
CA HIS A 415 -2.12 25.78 -9.70
C HIS A 415 -2.99 24.54 -9.48
N LEU A 416 -2.62 23.42 -10.11
CA LEU A 416 -3.35 22.14 -10.00
C LEU A 416 -2.54 21.11 -9.21
N CYS A 417 -3.24 20.22 -8.51
CA CYS A 417 -2.64 19.16 -7.69
C CYS A 417 -3.27 17.81 -8.01
N ILE A 418 -2.44 16.79 -8.28
CA ILE A 418 -2.86 15.40 -8.41
C ILE A 418 -1.99 14.54 -7.49
N PHE A 419 -2.65 13.67 -6.72
CA PHE A 419 -1.95 12.67 -5.93
C PHE A 419 -1.68 11.41 -6.75
N LEU A 420 -0.45 10.90 -6.67
CA LEU A 420 -0.11 9.61 -7.25
C LEU A 420 -0.87 8.48 -6.53
N PRO A 421 -1.27 7.42 -7.24
CA PRO A 421 -1.89 6.25 -6.62
C PRO A 421 -0.98 5.64 -5.55
N LYS A 422 -1.59 5.18 -4.46
CA LYS A 422 -0.84 4.49 -3.40
C LYS A 422 -0.15 3.26 -3.97
N TYR A 423 1.07 3.02 -3.52
CA TYR A 423 1.89 1.88 -3.91
C TYR A 423 2.37 1.86 -5.36
N HIS A 424 1.95 2.78 -6.26
CA HIS A 424 2.42 2.85 -7.65
C HIS A 424 3.72 3.65 -7.83
N CYS A 425 4.81 3.14 -7.28
CA CYS A 425 6.14 3.76 -7.37
C CYS A 425 6.60 3.98 -8.83
N LYS A 426 6.24 3.07 -9.74
CA LYS A 426 6.54 3.15 -11.19
C LYS A 426 5.91 4.34 -11.92
N LEU A 427 4.87 4.97 -11.35
CA LEU A 427 4.23 6.16 -11.94
C LEU A 427 4.90 7.46 -11.47
N ASN A 428 5.80 7.37 -10.49
CA ASN A 428 6.52 8.51 -9.98
C ASN A 428 7.76 8.77 -10.86
N PHE A 429 7.66 9.72 -11.78
CA PHE A 429 8.72 10.01 -12.76
C PHE A 429 10.09 10.26 -12.11
N ILE A 430 10.12 10.82 -10.90
CA ILE A 430 11.35 11.11 -10.18
C ILE A 430 12.12 9.86 -9.73
N GLU A 431 11.47 8.70 -9.61
CA GLU A 431 12.16 7.44 -9.28
C GLU A 431 13.10 7.00 -10.40
N PHE A 432 12.84 7.39 -11.65
CA PHE A 432 13.76 7.16 -12.77
C PHE A 432 15.02 8.03 -12.71
N PHE A 433 14.97 9.17 -12.00
CA PHE A 433 16.08 10.08 -11.82
C PHE A 433 16.84 9.84 -10.50
N GLY A 434 16.15 9.44 -9.43
CA GLY A 434 16.74 9.20 -8.11
C GLY A 434 17.37 7.80 -7.93
N GLY A 435 17.16 6.89 -8.88
CA GLY A 435 17.65 5.50 -8.83
C GLY A 435 19.01 5.24 -9.50
N GLN A 436 19.72 6.27 -9.97
CA GLN A 436 21.03 6.13 -10.61
C GLN A 436 22.20 6.30 -9.64
#